data_AF-A0A2M8JAX9-F1
#
_entry.id   AF-A0A2M8JAX9-F1
#
_cell.length_a   1.000
_cell.length_b   1.000
_cell.length_c   1.000
_cell.angle_alpha   90.00
_cell.angle_beta   90.00
_cell.angle_gamma   90.00
#
_symmetry.space_group_name_H-M   'P 1'
#
loop_
_entity.id
_entity.type
_entity.pdbx_description
1 polymer ?
#
loop_
_entity_poly.entity_id
_entity_poly.type
_entity_poly.pdbx_seq_one_letter_code
_entity_poly.pdbx_strand_id
1 'polypeptide(L)'
;MNFYRLHIQTRSDEVYNQVSEILNLEPTFPYDEKELKRLWIHGFEDDKEDSYIDFINVYLNILEPKFEELESVGIKRDDISVWRIYGYNQQCSMEFSPTEMKRLAENGITLCIDCFEQ
;
A
#
# COMPACT_ATOMS: atom_id res chain seq x y z
N MET A 1 13.13 11.85 -1.18
CA MET A 1 11.64 11.86 -1.12
C MET A 1 11.16 10.42 -1.00
N ASN A 2 10.34 10.10 0.01
CA ASN A 2 9.77 8.76 0.17
C ASN A 2 8.24 8.84 0.16
N PHE A 3 7.58 8.01 -0.65
CA PHE A 3 6.15 7.76 -0.53
C PHE A 3 5.93 6.32 -0.10
N TYR A 4 5.07 6.14 0.89
CA TYR A 4 4.60 4.83 1.32
C TYR A 4 3.14 4.72 0.95
N ARG A 5 2.75 3.64 0.28
CA ARG A 5 1.38 3.49 -0.25
C ARG A 5 0.84 2.10 -0.01
N LEU A 6 -0.48 2.04 0.20
CA LEU A 6 -1.30 0.84 0.14
C LEU A 6 -2.11 0.89 -1.15
N HIS A 7 -1.95 -0.13 -1.98
CA HIS A 7 -2.65 -0.30 -3.24
C HIS A 7 -3.61 -1.47 -3.12
N ILE A 8 -4.88 -1.26 -3.47
CA ILE A 8 -5.92 -2.31 -3.50
C ILE A 8 -6.60 -2.28 -4.86
N GLN A 9 -6.43 -3.34 -5.64
CA GLN A 9 -7.07 -3.47 -6.94
C GLN A 9 -8.56 -3.79 -6.77
N THR A 10 -9.44 -2.88 -7.16
CA THR A 10 -10.89 -3.06 -7.06
C THR A 10 -11.47 -3.45 -8.41
N ARG A 11 -12.68 -4.05 -8.39
CA ARG A 11 -13.34 -4.59 -9.59
C ARG A 11 -14.51 -3.73 -10.07
N SER A 12 -15.08 -2.93 -9.18
CA SER A 12 -16.18 -1.98 -9.43
C SER A 12 -16.05 -0.75 -8.52
N ASP A 13 -16.79 0.31 -8.85
CA ASP A 13 -16.81 1.55 -8.06
C ASP A 13 -17.51 1.33 -6.71
N GLU A 14 -18.46 0.39 -6.66
CA GLU A 14 -19.08 -0.06 -5.41
C GLU A 14 -18.04 -0.64 -4.45
N VAL A 15 -17.21 -1.59 -4.93
CA VAL A 15 -16.14 -2.19 -4.11
C VAL A 15 -15.09 -1.13 -3.74
N TYR A 16 -14.79 -0.18 -4.63
CA TYR A 16 -13.89 0.93 -4.32
C TYR A 16 -14.35 1.74 -3.12
N ASN A 17 -15.63 2.10 -3.06
CA ASN A 17 -16.18 2.86 -1.93
C ASN A 17 -16.24 2.01 -0.65
N GLN A 18 -16.62 0.73 -0.78
CA GLN A 18 -16.63 -0.21 0.34
C GLN A 18 -15.24 -0.38 0.98
N VAL A 19 -14.16 -0.34 0.20
CA VAL A 19 -12.79 -0.38 0.75
C VAL A 19 -12.54 0.79 1.70
N SER A 20 -12.94 2.01 1.34
CA SER A 20 -12.81 3.18 2.22
C SER A 20 -13.57 3.00 3.53
N GLU A 21 -14.81 2.49 3.44
CA GLU A 21 -15.67 2.24 4.60
C GLU A 21 -15.10 1.15 5.53
N ILE A 22 -14.66 0.02 4.97
CA ILE A 22 -14.12 -1.12 5.73
C ILE A 22 -12.83 -0.73 6.45
N LEU A 23 -11.94 -0.02 5.75
CA LEU A 23 -10.65 0.40 6.30
C LEU A 23 -10.74 1.65 7.16
N ASN A 24 -11.86 2.37 7.11
CA ASN A 24 -12.03 3.70 7.71
C ASN A 24 -10.89 4.65 7.30
N LEU A 25 -10.60 4.66 5.99
CA LEU A 25 -9.56 5.48 5.34
C LEU A 25 -10.10 6.05 4.03
N GLU A 26 -9.65 7.25 3.69
CA GLU A 26 -9.91 7.84 2.37
C GLU A 26 -8.71 7.64 1.44
N PRO A 27 -8.92 7.43 0.14
CA PRO A 27 -7.81 7.34 -0.82
C PRO A 27 -7.11 8.70 -0.94
N THR A 28 -5.79 8.71 -0.85
CA THR A 28 -4.95 9.92 -0.98
C THR A 28 -4.80 10.33 -2.44
N PHE A 29 -4.83 9.35 -3.35
CA PHE A 29 -4.76 9.56 -4.79
C PHE A 29 -6.10 9.09 -5.38
N PRO A 30 -7.10 9.97 -5.44
CA PRO A 30 -8.42 9.60 -5.92
C PRO A 30 -8.37 9.17 -7.38
N TYR A 31 -9.19 8.18 -7.71
CA TYR A 31 -9.39 7.65 -9.05
C TYR A 31 -9.61 8.75 -10.10
N ASP A 32 -8.79 8.74 -11.16
CA ASP A 32 -9.06 9.42 -12.43
C ASP A 32 -9.48 8.37 -13.47
N GLU A 33 -10.70 8.50 -14.01
CA GLU A 33 -11.30 7.61 -15.02
C GLU A 33 -10.42 7.36 -16.25
N LYS A 34 -9.46 8.24 -16.54
CA LYS A 34 -8.64 8.19 -17.75
C LYS A 34 -7.34 7.40 -17.62
N GLU A 35 -6.81 7.23 -16.42
CA GLU A 35 -5.39 6.87 -16.25
C GLU A 35 -5.14 5.64 -15.36
N LEU A 36 -6.08 5.23 -14.51
CA LEU A 36 -5.85 4.14 -13.55
C LEU A 36 -6.96 3.08 -13.54
N LYS A 37 -6.56 1.82 -13.70
CA LYS A 37 -7.41 0.63 -13.57
C LYS A 37 -7.97 0.54 -12.14
N ARG A 38 -9.16 1.07 -11.83
CA ARG A 38 -9.92 0.84 -10.57
C ARG A 38 -9.03 0.49 -9.36
N LEU A 39 -8.09 1.37 -9.03
CA LEU A 39 -7.03 1.12 -8.07
C LEU A 39 -7.24 2.07 -6.91
N TRP A 40 -7.52 1.53 -5.73
CA TRP A 40 -7.66 2.30 -4.51
C TRP A 40 -6.27 2.50 -3.89
N ILE A 41 -5.89 3.74 -3.63
CA ILE A 41 -4.55 4.11 -3.15
C ILE A 41 -4.66 5.04 -1.95
N HIS A 42 -4.10 4.61 -0.82
CA HIS A 42 -3.85 5.45 0.33
C HIS A 42 -2.35 5.53 0.61
N GLY A 43 -1.82 6.73 0.80
CA GLY A 43 -0.39 6.94 0.99
C GLY A 43 -0.05 8.18 1.80
N PHE A 44 1.18 8.22 2.27
CA PHE A 44 1.75 9.37 2.94
C PHE A 44 3.20 9.57 2.49
N GLU A 45 3.67 10.80 2.63
CA GLU A 45 5.02 11.22 2.26
C GLU A 45 5.88 11.40 3.51
N ASP A 46 7.16 11.06 3.38
CA ASP A 46 8.19 11.40 4.36
C ASP A 46 9.34 12.14 3.65
N ASP A 47 9.42 13.44 3.97
CA ASP A 47 10.41 14.38 3.43
C ASP A 47 11.76 14.30 4.14
N LYS A 48 11.83 13.59 5.28
CA LYS A 48 13.08 13.47 6.02
C LYS A 48 13.95 12.40 5.38
N GLU A 49 15.06 12.84 4.81
CA GLU A 49 16.20 11.95 4.58
C GLU A 49 16.54 11.29 5.93
N ASP A 50 16.51 9.94 5.95
CA ASP A 50 16.96 9.07 7.04
C ASP A 50 16.01 8.75 8.21
N SER A 51 14.72 9.12 8.20
CA SER A 51 13.77 8.47 9.13
C SER A 51 13.37 7.08 8.66
N TYR A 52 13.68 6.08 9.47
CA TYR A 52 13.08 4.76 9.31
C TYR A 52 11.59 4.84 9.63
N ILE A 53 10.76 4.48 8.66
CA ILE A 53 9.33 4.25 8.85
C ILE A 53 9.05 2.79 8.54
N ASP A 54 8.51 2.07 9.52
CA ASP A 54 7.98 0.72 9.36
C ASP A 54 6.58 0.76 8.72
N PHE A 55 6.56 1.20 7.46
CA PHE A 55 5.32 1.36 6.70
C PHE A 55 4.60 0.02 6.49
N ILE A 56 5.34 -1.08 6.52
CA ILE A 56 4.81 -2.43 6.39
C ILE A 56 3.91 -2.74 7.58
N ASN A 57 4.39 -2.58 8.81
CA ASN A 57 3.56 -2.84 9.98
C ASN A 57 2.44 -1.81 10.12
N VAL A 58 2.64 -0.54 9.71
CA VAL A 58 1.56 0.45 9.64
C VAL A 58 0.39 -0.08 8.82
N TYR A 59 0.63 -0.57 7.60
CA TYR A 59 -0.45 -1.08 6.76
C TYR A 59 -0.97 -2.45 7.20
N LEU A 60 -0.12 -3.35 7.66
CA LEU A 60 -0.57 -4.66 8.15
C LEU A 60 -1.47 -4.52 9.39
N ASN A 61 -1.19 -3.59 10.29
CA ASN A 61 -2.05 -3.33 11.46
C ASN A 61 -3.44 -2.84 11.06
N ILE A 62 -3.58 -2.17 9.91
CA ILE A 62 -4.86 -1.71 9.37
C ILE A 62 -5.60 -2.87 8.70
N LEU A 63 -4.89 -3.68 7.92
CA LEU A 63 -5.45 -4.72 7.08
C LEU A 63 -5.83 -6.00 7.84
N GLU A 64 -4.99 -6.44 8.78
CA GLU A 64 -5.19 -7.68 9.55
C GLU A 64 -6.56 -7.85 10.19
N PRO A 65 -7.09 -6.87 10.93
CA PRO A 65 -8.42 -6.98 11.51
C PRO A 65 -9.56 -6.90 10.47
N LYS A 66 -9.27 -6.55 9.22
CA LYS A 66 -10.26 -6.21 8.18
C LYS A 66 -10.31 -7.19 7.01
N PHE A 67 -9.46 -8.20 7.00
CA PHE A 67 -9.38 -9.10 5.86
C PHE A 67 -10.66 -9.89 5.57
N GLU A 68 -11.37 -10.35 6.59
CA GLU A 68 -12.65 -11.05 6.39
C GLU A 68 -13.70 -10.13 5.77
N GLU A 69 -13.77 -8.87 6.22
CA GLU A 69 -14.66 -7.85 5.67
C GLU A 69 -14.29 -7.52 4.21
N LEU A 70 -12.99 -7.35 3.92
CA LEU A 70 -12.49 -7.12 2.55
C LEU A 70 -12.78 -8.30 1.62
N GLU A 71 -12.62 -9.54 2.09
CA GLU A 71 -12.92 -10.73 1.30
C GLU A 71 -14.43 -10.84 0.99
N SER A 72 -15.29 -10.41 1.92
CA SER A 72 -16.75 -10.41 1.73
C SER A 72 -17.22 -9.52 0.57
N VAL A 73 -16.44 -8.47 0.24
CA VAL A 73 -16.67 -7.58 -0.91
C VAL A 73 -15.83 -7.95 -2.13
N GLY A 74 -15.15 -9.11 -2.09
CA GLY A 74 -14.43 -9.68 -3.22
C GLY A 74 -12.98 -9.21 -3.39
N ILE A 75 -12.38 -8.56 -2.38
CA ILE A 75 -10.95 -8.22 -2.37
C ILE A 75 -10.16 -9.41 -1.84
N LYS A 76 -9.24 -9.92 -2.65
CA LYS A 76 -8.33 -11.00 -2.25
C LYS A 76 -6.99 -10.46 -1.79
N ARG A 77 -6.19 -11.29 -1.11
CA ARG A 77 -4.85 -10.88 -0.63
C ARG A 77 -3.90 -10.48 -1.76
N ASP A 78 -4.01 -11.15 -2.90
CA ASP A 78 -3.23 -10.85 -4.12
C ASP A 78 -3.69 -9.57 -4.85
N ASP A 79 -4.83 -8.99 -4.47
CA ASP A 79 -5.25 -7.65 -4.90
C ASP A 79 -4.59 -6.54 -4.08
N ILE A 80 -3.92 -6.88 -2.97
CA ILE A 80 -3.35 -5.94 -2.01
C ILE A 80 -1.83 -5.92 -2.16
N SER A 81 -1.28 -4.71 -2.29
CA SER A 81 0.17 -4.52 -2.29
C SER A 81 0.56 -3.29 -1.48
N VAL A 82 1.69 -3.40 -0.79
CA VAL A 82 2.30 -2.28 -0.07
C VAL A 82 3.48 -1.79 -0.90
N TRP A 83 3.59 -0.47 -1.06
CA TRP A 83 4.55 0.17 -1.94
C TRP A 83 5.44 1.13 -1.17
N ARG A 84 6.72 1.13 -1.54
CA ARG A 84 7.65 2.22 -1.25
C ARG A 84 8.13 2.82 -2.56
N ILE A 85 7.91 4.11 -2.74
CA ILE A 85 8.40 4.89 -3.88
C ILE A 85 9.48 5.83 -3.35
N TYR A 86 10.70 5.68 -3.84
CA TYR A 86 11.87 6.37 -3.31
C TYR A 86 12.61 7.14 -4.41
N GLY A 87 12.65 8.46 -4.25
CA GLY A 87 13.51 9.34 -5.04
C GLY A 87 14.91 9.42 -4.42
N TYR A 88 15.94 9.14 -5.21
CA TYR A 88 17.34 9.10 -4.77
C TYR A 88 18.27 9.94 -5.66
N ASN A 89 19.34 10.49 -5.07
CA ASN A 89 20.36 11.26 -5.79
C ASN A 89 21.64 10.45 -6.09
N GLN A 90 21.86 9.34 -5.38
CA GLN A 90 23.09 8.54 -5.50
C GLN A 90 22.83 7.04 -5.48
N GLN A 91 22.11 6.53 -4.48
CA GLN A 91 21.86 5.09 -4.33
C GLN A 91 20.40 4.82 -3.93
N CYS A 92 19.79 3.81 -4.56
CA CYS A 92 18.51 3.23 -4.14
C CYS A 92 18.72 1.98 -3.24
N SER A 93 19.62 2.06 -2.27
CA SER A 93 19.86 0.94 -1.36
C SER A 93 18.77 0.91 -0.28
N MET A 94 18.14 -0.26 -0.08
CA MET A 94 17.11 -0.45 0.95
C MET A 94 17.34 -1.75 1.71
N GLU A 95 17.05 -1.72 3.00
CA GLU A 95 17.04 -2.90 3.87
C GLU A 95 15.64 -3.14 4.40
N PHE A 96 15.27 -4.41 4.55
CA PHE A 96 14.00 -4.83 5.13
C PHE A 96 14.23 -5.90 6.19
N SER A 97 13.57 -5.74 7.33
CA SER A 97 13.67 -6.70 8.43
C SER A 97 13.05 -8.05 8.05
N PRO A 98 13.71 -9.18 8.34
CA PRO A 98 13.11 -10.51 8.14
C PRO A 98 11.77 -10.69 8.85
N THR A 99 11.57 -10.02 9.99
CA THR A 99 10.34 -10.10 10.79
C THR A 99 9.13 -9.53 10.03
N GLU A 100 9.27 -8.33 9.47
CA GLU A 100 8.22 -7.67 8.68
C GLU A 100 7.97 -8.42 7.38
N MET A 101 9.04 -8.91 6.73
CA MET A 101 8.93 -9.70 5.49
C MET A 101 8.17 -11.01 5.71
N LYS A 102 8.42 -11.68 6.84
CA LYS A 102 7.68 -12.89 7.21
C LYS A 102 6.19 -12.59 7.38
N ARG A 103 5.84 -11.51 8.09
CA ARG A 103 4.45 -11.12 8.34
C ARG A 103 3.71 -10.76 7.04
N LEU A 104 4.37 -10.08 6.10
CA LEU A 104 3.84 -9.83 4.75
C LEU A 104 3.56 -11.13 4.00
N ALA A 105 4.54 -12.04 3.99
CA ALA A 105 4.44 -13.32 3.29
C ALA A 105 3.31 -14.20 3.86
N GLU A 106 3.19 -14.26 5.19
CA GLU A 106 2.10 -14.99 5.86
C GLU A 106 0.71 -14.42 5.54
N ASN A 107 0.62 -13.12 5.28
CA ASN A 107 -0.62 -12.46 4.86
C ASN A 107 -0.89 -12.53 3.36
N GLY A 108 0.03 -13.08 2.56
CA GLY A 108 -0.09 -13.15 1.10
C GLY A 108 -0.04 -11.79 0.41
N ILE A 109 0.61 -10.79 1.03
CA ILE A 109 0.66 -9.40 0.52
C ILE A 109 2.00 -9.15 -0.16
N THR A 110 1.95 -8.52 -1.33
CA THR A 110 3.15 -8.16 -2.09
C THR A 110 3.76 -6.86 -1.61
N LEU A 111 5.08 -6.83 -1.44
CA LEU A 111 5.86 -5.60 -1.32
C LEU A 111 6.35 -5.17 -2.72
N CYS A 112 6.06 -3.93 -3.08
CA CYS A 112 6.53 -3.31 -4.32
C CYS A 112 7.47 -2.14 -3.99
N ILE A 113 8.54 -2.02 -4.77
CA ILE A 113 9.52 -0.93 -4.63
C ILE A 113 9.64 -0.26 -5.98
N ASP A 114 9.47 1.06 -5.99
CA ASP A 114 9.71 1.90 -7.15
C ASP A 114 10.78 2.92 -6.81
N CYS A 115 11.86 2.96 -7.60
CA CYS A 115 12.98 3.86 -7.39
C CYS A 115 13.10 4.78 -8.60
N PHE A 116 13.32 6.06 -8.37
CA PHE A 116 13.66 6.99 -9.45
C PHE A 116 14.80 7.92 -9.06
N GLU A 117 15.69 8.18 -10.01
CA GLU A 117 16.76 9.17 -9.88
C GLU A 117 16.14 10.57 -9.97
N GLN A 118 16.54 11.47 -9.07
CA GLN A 118 16.08 12.87 -9.05
C GLN A 118 16.92 13.79 -9.92
#